data_AF-A0A6I2SPL2-F1
#
_entry.id   AF-A0A6I2SPL2-F1
#
_cell.length_a   1.000
_cell.length_b   1.000
_cell.length_c   1.000
_cell.angle_alpha   90.00
_cell.angle_beta   90.00
_cell.angle_gamma   90.00
#
_symmetry.space_group_name_H-M   'P 1'
#
loop_
_entity.id
_entity.type
_entity.pdbx_description
1 polymer ?
#
loop_
_entity_poly.entity_id
_entity_poly.type
_entity_poly.pdbx_seq_one_letter_code
_entity_poly.pdbx_strand_id
1 'polypeptide(L)'
;MVPTSPIDADRPKNLGGRVMGAPRWSQKENQIWNVVTEKMDEERIQDIRSIKKLLEDQSNFTALRKVMPFMRPFLKLLKVDVSKMDDAFEKLDAMKDQLNRLATVPDKFNDTFASLGWIMYEMMNLDVAEKAISLAENESIDAGEQELANYYTPEQVRWRLLTMYGVSAFHSRMELANKALTDYEADRYHACVPVVLALLDGMINEIHGKQKGLRRGFSSGEADLEAWDSIAGHSKGLNELKKIFNTGRYSTVTEPITVPYRNGIMHGMDLGYDNKIVAAKAWAALFAAREWAMKAEQGLLEEQPEEPKKSWKEVFHVIDESNKVKKYQDEWVPREWTPEEETFILDSNIFDIQSPEYNLAEFLLLWKQKNYGKMGNHLSRYMNGHEVKAFPAQIRSIYSKLQFTSFKVERVFETAPSITLVNGVVEYIDNASSVSKNITVRIVAETPEGEMALRITDETIWRVMDMNILAER
;
A
#
# COMPACT_ATOMS: atom_id res chain seq x y z
N MET A 1 -24.86 5.73 -80.58
CA MET A 1 -23.91 6.34 -81.55
C MET A 1 -22.52 5.86 -81.18
N VAL A 2 -21.88 5.06 -82.05
CA VAL A 2 -20.47 5.09 -82.53
C VAL A 2 -19.36 5.53 -81.52
N PRO A 3 -18.13 4.95 -81.47
CA PRO A 3 -17.68 3.54 -81.40
C PRO A 3 -16.35 3.35 -80.56
N THR A 4 -15.88 2.10 -80.47
CA THR A 4 -14.49 1.55 -80.47
C THR A 4 -13.23 2.33 -79.97
N SER A 5 -12.44 1.61 -79.14
CA SER A 5 -10.98 1.66 -78.76
C SER A 5 -9.98 1.90 -79.94
N PRO A 6 -8.61 2.03 -79.83
CA PRO A 6 -7.67 1.69 -78.71
C PRO A 6 -6.31 2.49 -78.57
N ILE A 7 -5.45 2.12 -77.58
CA ILE A 7 -3.94 2.03 -77.55
C ILE A 7 -3.11 3.32 -77.87
N ASP A 8 -2.08 3.81 -77.14
CA ASP A 8 -0.85 3.14 -76.64
C ASP A 8 -0.02 4.00 -75.64
N ALA A 9 0.85 3.28 -74.90
CA ALA A 9 2.18 3.62 -74.36
C ALA A 9 2.48 4.98 -73.67
N ASP A 10 2.71 4.96 -72.35
CA ASP A 10 4.09 5.06 -71.83
C ASP A 10 4.20 4.66 -70.34
N ARG A 11 5.16 3.77 -70.04
CA ARG A 11 5.68 3.52 -68.68
C ARG A 11 7.16 3.93 -68.67
N PRO A 12 7.62 4.51 -67.56
CA PRO A 12 8.64 3.83 -66.76
C PRO A 12 8.23 3.84 -65.27
N LYS A 13 8.11 2.68 -64.61
CA LYS A 13 9.13 2.01 -63.78
C LYS A 13 9.72 2.88 -62.65
N ASN A 14 9.60 2.33 -61.43
CA ASN A 14 10.30 2.62 -60.17
C ASN A 14 9.70 3.70 -59.25
N LEU A 15 8.76 3.30 -58.39
CA LEU A 15 8.66 3.86 -57.05
C LEU A 15 9.27 2.84 -56.08
N GLY A 16 10.56 3.03 -55.81
CA GLY A 16 11.26 2.37 -54.71
C GLY A 16 10.66 2.80 -53.37
N GLY A 17 10.63 1.86 -52.43
CA GLY A 17 10.09 2.04 -51.09
C GLY A 17 10.72 3.24 -50.39
N ARG A 18 9.87 4.13 -49.89
CA ARG A 18 10.26 5.18 -48.95
C ARG A 18 10.16 4.61 -47.55
N VAL A 19 11.29 4.14 -47.03
CA VAL A 19 11.47 3.93 -45.58
C VAL A 19 11.29 5.30 -44.93
N MET A 20 10.31 5.45 -44.04
CA MET A 20 10.21 6.65 -43.20
C MET A 20 11.44 6.69 -42.30
N GLY A 21 12.37 7.61 -42.60
CA GLY A 21 13.56 7.83 -41.79
C GLY A 21 13.20 8.41 -40.43
N ALA A 22 13.86 7.88 -39.39
CA ALA A 22 13.80 8.40 -38.04
C ALA A 22 14.18 9.91 -37.97
N PRO A 23 13.68 10.66 -36.99
CA PRO A 23 14.00 12.08 -36.84
C PRO A 23 15.52 12.27 -36.67
N ARG A 24 16.11 13.16 -37.46
CA ARG A 24 17.51 13.59 -37.26
C ARG A 24 17.57 14.57 -36.10
N TRP A 25 17.86 14.07 -34.91
CA TRP A 25 18.22 14.89 -33.75
C TRP A 25 19.61 15.51 -33.94
N SER A 26 19.80 16.73 -33.42
CA SER A 26 21.11 17.38 -33.41
C SER A 26 22.11 16.59 -32.54
N GLN A 27 23.42 16.73 -32.78
CA GLN A 27 24.44 16.05 -31.96
C GLN A 27 24.31 16.35 -30.46
N LYS A 28 23.82 17.54 -30.11
CA LYS A 28 23.60 17.96 -28.72
C LYS A 28 22.36 17.30 -28.10
N GLU A 29 21.30 17.11 -28.88
CA GLU A 29 20.10 16.36 -28.44
C GLU A 29 20.38 14.87 -28.36
N ASN A 30 21.16 14.29 -29.28
CA ASN A 30 21.62 12.90 -29.17
C ASN A 30 22.53 12.69 -27.96
N GLN A 31 23.36 13.68 -27.60
CA GLN A 31 24.21 13.58 -26.42
C GLN A 31 23.40 13.69 -25.12
N ILE A 32 22.35 14.52 -25.08
CA ILE A 32 21.42 14.58 -23.95
C ILE A 32 20.57 13.31 -23.87
N TRP A 33 20.05 12.82 -25.01
CA TRP A 33 19.31 11.56 -25.06
C TRP A 33 20.17 10.36 -24.67
N ASN A 34 21.43 10.30 -25.10
CA ASN A 34 22.37 9.24 -24.71
C ASN A 34 22.74 9.31 -23.23
N VAL A 35 22.92 10.50 -22.65
CA VAL A 35 23.16 10.66 -21.21
C VAL A 35 21.90 10.33 -20.38
N VAL A 36 20.71 10.65 -20.88
CA VAL A 36 19.43 10.31 -20.24
C VAL A 36 19.15 8.81 -20.36
N THR A 37 19.48 8.18 -21.50
CA THR A 37 19.34 6.71 -21.68
C THR A 37 20.42 5.92 -20.96
N GLU A 38 21.67 6.41 -20.86
CA GLU A 38 22.71 5.85 -20.00
C GLU A 38 22.34 5.98 -18.51
N LYS A 39 21.77 7.12 -18.07
CA LYS A 39 21.23 7.24 -16.69
C LYS A 39 20.04 6.32 -16.41
N MET A 40 19.16 6.11 -17.39
CA MET A 40 18.00 5.23 -17.26
C MET A 40 18.39 3.74 -17.18
N ASP A 41 19.58 3.36 -17.67
CA ASP A 41 20.17 2.03 -17.52
C ASP A 41 20.92 1.84 -16.17
N GLU A 42 21.16 2.90 -15.41
CA GLU A 42 22.02 2.86 -14.20
C GLU A 42 21.27 2.84 -12.85
N GLU A 43 20.07 3.40 -12.72
CA GLU A 43 19.35 3.42 -11.44
C GLU A 43 18.53 2.14 -11.23
N ARG A 44 18.90 1.35 -10.23
CA ARG A 44 18.21 0.12 -9.84
C ARG A 44 17.47 0.30 -8.52
N ILE A 45 16.35 -0.39 -8.36
CA ILE A 45 15.56 -0.39 -7.13
C ILE A 45 16.41 -0.92 -5.97
N GLN A 46 17.30 -1.89 -6.20
CA GLN A 46 18.23 -2.36 -5.18
C GLN A 46 19.15 -1.27 -4.59
N ASP A 47 19.35 -0.17 -5.32
CA ASP A 47 20.23 0.94 -4.93
C ASP A 47 19.49 2.00 -4.08
N ILE A 48 18.19 1.82 -3.86
CA ILE A 48 17.42 2.61 -2.90
C ILE A 48 18.08 2.53 -1.51
N ARG A 49 18.14 3.68 -0.82
CA ARG A 49 18.92 3.86 0.42
C ARG A 49 18.62 2.81 1.48
N SER A 50 17.35 2.52 1.77
CA SER A 50 16.96 1.52 2.78
C SER A 50 17.47 0.12 2.44
N ILE A 51 17.32 -0.32 1.18
CA ILE A 51 17.80 -1.60 0.69
C ILE A 51 19.34 -1.65 0.77
N LYS A 52 20.01 -0.60 0.28
CA LYS A 52 21.46 -0.50 0.33
C LYS A 52 22.01 -0.54 1.76
N LYS A 53 21.37 0.18 2.69
CA LYS A 53 21.73 0.17 4.11
C LYS A 53 21.59 -1.22 4.72
N LEU A 54 20.52 -1.96 4.38
CA LEU A 54 20.34 -3.33 4.84
C LEU A 54 21.44 -4.28 4.32
N LEU A 55 21.83 -4.15 3.05
CA LEU A 55 22.93 -4.93 2.46
C LEU A 55 24.30 -4.58 3.07
N GLU A 56 24.55 -3.29 3.32
CA GLU A 56 25.75 -2.82 4.00
C GLU A 56 25.83 -3.34 5.44
N ASP A 57 24.73 -3.26 6.19
CA ASP A 57 24.64 -3.79 7.56
C ASP A 57 24.88 -5.30 7.58
N GLN A 58 24.31 -6.05 6.62
CA GLN A 58 24.57 -7.49 6.46
C GLN A 58 26.05 -7.80 6.20
N SER A 59 26.71 -7.03 5.33
CA SER A 59 28.13 -7.17 5.03
C SER A 59 28.99 -6.87 6.25
N ASN A 60 28.70 -5.76 6.94
CA ASN A 60 29.37 -5.35 8.18
C ASN A 60 29.23 -6.42 9.28
N PHE A 61 28.03 -6.96 9.47
CA PHE A 61 27.79 -8.06 10.42
C PHE A 61 28.54 -9.34 10.04
N THR A 62 28.60 -9.67 8.74
CA THR A 62 29.36 -10.83 8.25
C THR A 62 30.86 -10.66 8.49
N ALA A 63 31.40 -9.45 8.28
CA ALA A 63 32.78 -9.12 8.60
C ALA A 63 33.06 -9.22 10.11
N LEU A 64 32.14 -8.71 10.95
CA LEU A 64 32.22 -8.82 12.40
C LEU A 64 32.30 -10.28 12.85
N ARG A 65 31.43 -11.16 12.33
CA ARG A 65 31.45 -12.59 12.66
C ARG A 65 32.80 -13.25 12.37
N LYS A 66 33.51 -12.85 11.31
CA LYS A 66 34.84 -13.38 10.97
C LYS A 66 35.91 -12.99 11.98
N VAL A 67 35.82 -11.81 12.58
CA VAL A 67 36.79 -11.33 13.59
C VAL A 67 36.43 -11.72 15.03
N MET A 68 35.18 -12.11 15.28
CA MET A 68 34.67 -12.50 16.60
C MET A 68 35.48 -13.59 17.33
N PRO A 69 35.96 -14.67 16.69
CA PRO A 69 36.77 -15.69 17.37
C PRO A 69 38.02 -15.12 18.06
N PHE A 70 38.62 -14.07 17.47
CA PHE A 70 39.81 -13.41 18.01
C PHE A 70 39.47 -12.42 19.13
N MET A 71 38.30 -11.78 19.08
CA MET A 71 37.86 -10.81 20.09
C MET A 71 37.17 -11.45 21.30
N ARG A 72 36.60 -12.66 21.15
CA ARG A 72 35.82 -13.36 22.17
C ARG A 72 36.53 -13.50 23.54
N PRO A 73 37.84 -13.80 23.63
CA PRO A 73 38.54 -13.86 24.90
C PRO A 73 38.57 -12.50 25.62
N PHE A 74 38.79 -11.41 24.88
CA PHE A 74 38.85 -10.04 25.40
C PHE A 74 37.47 -9.53 25.82
N LEU A 75 36.43 -9.82 25.05
CA LEU A 75 35.05 -9.44 25.37
C LEU A 75 34.54 -10.14 26.64
N LYS A 76 34.87 -11.42 26.83
CA LYS A 76 34.56 -12.15 28.08
C LYS A 76 35.28 -11.55 29.29
N LEU A 77 36.53 -11.09 29.12
CA LEU A 77 37.27 -10.40 30.18
C LEU A 77 36.60 -9.08 30.59
N LEU A 78 35.97 -8.39 29.64
CA LEU A 78 35.16 -7.18 29.86
C LEU A 78 33.72 -7.46 30.32
N LYS A 79 33.37 -8.72 30.64
CA LYS A 79 32.01 -9.16 31.03
C LYS A 79 30.93 -8.82 29.99
N VAL A 80 31.29 -8.73 28.71
CA VAL A 80 30.32 -8.59 27.61
C VAL A 80 29.69 -9.94 27.35
N ASP A 81 28.35 -9.97 27.29
CA ASP A 81 27.60 -11.19 26.99
C ASP A 81 27.69 -11.53 25.50
N VAL A 82 28.49 -12.55 25.19
CA VAL A 82 28.73 -12.98 23.80
C VAL A 82 27.60 -13.87 23.26
N SER A 83 26.74 -14.42 24.12
CA SER A 83 25.65 -15.30 23.69
C SER A 83 24.63 -14.55 22.83
N LYS A 84 24.29 -13.31 23.23
CA LYS A 84 23.43 -12.41 22.45
C LYS A 84 23.98 -12.10 21.05
N MET A 85 25.30 -12.17 20.86
CA MET A 85 25.92 -11.94 19.55
C MET A 85 25.82 -13.19 18.66
N ASP A 86 26.00 -14.36 19.25
CA ASP A 86 25.84 -15.64 18.54
C ASP A 86 24.39 -15.76 18.02
N ASP A 87 23.39 -15.44 18.85
CA ASP A 87 21.96 -15.41 18.44
C ASP A 87 21.70 -14.39 17.30
N ALA A 88 22.32 -13.21 17.35
CA ALA A 88 22.17 -12.19 16.32
C ALA A 88 22.77 -12.64 14.98
N PHE A 89 23.89 -13.39 14.99
CA PHE A 89 24.47 -13.96 13.77
C PHE A 89 23.60 -15.05 13.17
N GLU A 90 23.00 -15.91 13.98
CA GLU A 90 22.08 -16.96 13.50
C GLU A 90 20.82 -16.35 12.89
N LYS A 91 20.24 -15.32 13.51
CA LYS A 91 19.10 -14.58 12.94
C LYS A 91 19.46 -13.92 11.61
N LEU A 92 20.63 -13.29 11.53
CA LEU A 92 21.07 -12.66 10.30
C LEU A 92 21.25 -13.69 9.20
N ASP A 93 21.84 -14.85 9.49
CA ASP A 93 21.92 -15.99 8.57
C ASP A 93 20.54 -16.43 8.07
N ALA A 94 19.56 -16.55 8.98
CA ALA A 94 18.18 -16.91 8.63
C ALA A 94 17.48 -15.86 7.75
N MET A 95 17.89 -14.58 7.85
CA MET A 95 17.31 -13.47 7.09
C MET A 95 18.07 -13.15 5.79
N LYS A 96 19.26 -13.72 5.56
CA LYS A 96 20.09 -13.41 4.37
C LYS A 96 19.34 -13.62 3.08
N ASP A 97 18.61 -14.73 2.98
CA ASP A 97 17.87 -15.06 1.77
C ASP A 97 16.75 -14.04 1.56
N GLN A 98 15.99 -13.69 2.61
CA GLN A 98 14.95 -12.66 2.52
C GLN A 98 15.50 -11.28 2.13
N LEU A 99 16.66 -10.89 2.66
CA LEU A 99 17.34 -9.63 2.31
C LEU A 99 17.79 -9.61 0.84
N ASN A 100 18.39 -10.70 0.37
CA ASN A 100 18.80 -10.83 -1.03
C ASN A 100 17.59 -10.81 -1.98
N ARG A 101 16.48 -11.44 -1.58
CA ARG A 101 15.22 -11.39 -2.32
C ARG A 101 14.66 -9.97 -2.38
N LEU A 102 14.58 -9.27 -1.25
CA LEU A 102 14.13 -7.88 -1.19
C LEU A 102 14.97 -6.94 -2.08
N ALA A 103 16.27 -7.17 -2.15
CA ALA A 103 17.15 -6.39 -3.00
C ALA A 103 16.95 -6.70 -4.50
N THR A 104 16.82 -7.97 -4.88
CA THR A 104 16.94 -8.36 -6.29
C THR A 104 15.61 -8.56 -7.02
N VAL A 105 14.54 -8.95 -6.30
CA VAL A 105 13.24 -9.25 -6.90
C VAL A 105 12.59 -8.01 -7.53
N PRO A 106 12.58 -6.81 -6.90
CA PRO A 106 11.91 -5.65 -7.48
C PRO A 106 12.42 -5.26 -8.86
N ASP A 107 13.75 -5.23 -9.05
CA ASP A 107 14.36 -4.92 -10.35
C ASP A 107 13.97 -5.98 -11.39
N LYS A 108 14.16 -7.26 -11.09
CA LYS A 108 13.79 -8.37 -11.99
C LYS A 108 12.30 -8.36 -12.35
N PHE A 109 11.45 -8.05 -11.38
CA PHE A 109 10.02 -7.95 -11.57
C PHE A 109 9.68 -6.84 -12.57
N ASN A 110 10.21 -5.64 -12.35
CA ASN A 110 9.95 -4.51 -13.25
C ASN A 110 10.55 -4.74 -14.64
N ASP A 111 11.76 -5.29 -14.74
CA ASP A 111 12.37 -5.64 -16.03
C ASP A 111 11.51 -6.63 -16.83
N THR A 112 10.79 -7.52 -16.14
CA THR A 112 9.93 -8.53 -16.75
C THR A 112 8.54 -7.99 -17.10
N PHE A 113 7.88 -7.29 -16.17
CA PHE A 113 6.44 -7.00 -16.26
C PHE A 113 6.09 -5.51 -16.36
N ALA A 114 7.04 -4.58 -16.20
CA ALA A 114 6.75 -3.14 -16.26
C ALA A 114 6.07 -2.76 -17.57
N SER A 115 6.61 -3.20 -18.72
CA SER A 115 6.04 -2.91 -20.05
C SER A 115 4.60 -3.40 -20.25
N LEU A 116 4.15 -4.36 -19.44
CA LEU A 116 2.79 -4.91 -19.44
C LEU A 116 1.87 -4.22 -18.45
N GLY A 117 2.37 -3.25 -17.69
CA GLY A 117 1.57 -2.49 -16.73
C GLY A 117 1.54 -3.08 -15.32
N TRP A 118 2.56 -3.84 -14.93
CA TRP A 118 2.80 -4.23 -13.54
C TRP A 118 4.09 -3.62 -13.02
N ILE A 119 4.06 -3.03 -11.84
CA ILE A 119 5.28 -2.61 -11.13
C ILE A 119 5.30 -3.24 -9.76
N MET A 120 6.50 -3.50 -9.25
CA MET A 120 6.70 -3.84 -7.86
C MET A 120 6.38 -2.62 -6.98
N TYR A 121 5.85 -2.90 -5.79
CA TYR A 121 5.64 -1.93 -4.73
C TYR A 121 5.84 -2.63 -3.39
N GLU A 122 6.14 -1.89 -2.31
CA GLU A 122 6.59 -2.43 -1.02
C GLU A 122 5.64 -3.49 -0.44
N MET A 123 4.36 -3.29 -0.67
CA MET A 123 3.31 -4.14 -0.14
C MET A 123 3.07 -5.41 -0.96
N MET A 124 3.61 -5.54 -2.19
CA MET A 124 3.43 -6.73 -3.02
C MET A 124 4.10 -7.96 -2.37
N ASN A 125 3.44 -9.12 -2.44
CA ASN A 125 4.01 -10.35 -1.88
C ASN A 125 5.22 -10.81 -2.74
N LEU A 126 6.40 -10.92 -2.10
CA LEU A 126 7.64 -11.31 -2.78
C LEU A 126 7.60 -12.74 -3.34
N ASP A 127 6.96 -13.69 -2.65
CA ASP A 127 6.83 -15.07 -3.15
C ASP A 127 5.98 -15.13 -4.43
N VAL A 128 4.93 -14.31 -4.50
CA VAL A 128 4.08 -14.18 -5.70
C VAL A 128 4.85 -13.53 -6.85
N ALA A 129 5.61 -12.46 -6.58
CA ALA A 129 6.45 -11.82 -7.58
C ALA A 129 7.50 -12.78 -8.15
N GLU A 130 8.20 -13.54 -7.30
CA GLU A 130 9.16 -14.55 -7.74
C GLU A 130 8.53 -15.68 -8.53
N LYS A 131 7.37 -16.18 -8.07
CA LYS A 131 6.63 -17.21 -8.79
C LYS A 131 6.20 -16.70 -10.17
N ALA A 132 5.71 -15.46 -10.27
CA ALA A 132 5.35 -14.86 -11.55
C ALA A 132 6.56 -14.72 -12.48
N ILE A 133 7.70 -14.24 -11.99
CA ILE A 133 8.96 -14.18 -12.75
C ILE A 133 9.35 -15.58 -13.24
N SER A 134 9.32 -16.57 -12.36
CA SER A 134 9.67 -17.95 -12.69
C SER A 134 8.74 -18.54 -13.77
N LEU A 135 7.43 -18.27 -13.70
CA LEU A 135 6.48 -18.67 -14.72
C LEU A 135 6.72 -17.95 -16.06
N ALA A 136 7.07 -16.67 -16.03
CA ALA A 136 7.42 -15.90 -17.23
C ALA A 136 8.69 -16.44 -17.91
N GLU A 137 9.71 -16.81 -17.13
CA GLU A 137 10.99 -17.34 -17.63
C GLU A 137 10.87 -18.77 -18.16
N ASN A 138 10.10 -19.63 -17.48
CA ASN A 138 10.08 -21.07 -17.75
C ASN A 138 8.89 -21.55 -18.59
N GLU A 139 7.79 -20.79 -18.62
CA GLU A 139 6.57 -21.16 -19.35
C GLU A 139 6.19 -20.11 -20.39
N SER A 140 5.67 -18.97 -19.95
CA SER A 140 5.28 -17.86 -20.82
C SER A 140 4.99 -16.61 -20.01
N ILE A 141 5.16 -15.44 -20.63
CA ILE A 141 4.85 -14.16 -20.01
C ILE A 141 3.38 -14.09 -19.54
N ASP A 142 2.46 -14.68 -20.30
CA ASP A 142 1.03 -14.75 -19.98
C ASP A 142 0.76 -15.58 -18.72
N ALA A 143 1.50 -16.67 -18.50
CA ALA A 143 1.39 -17.47 -17.27
C ALA A 143 1.82 -16.65 -16.03
N GLY A 144 2.88 -15.85 -16.17
CA GLY A 144 3.31 -14.90 -15.14
C GLY A 144 2.26 -13.82 -14.86
N GLU A 145 1.69 -13.21 -15.90
CA GLU A 145 0.60 -12.23 -15.76
C GLU A 145 -0.64 -12.83 -15.09
N GLN A 146 -0.96 -14.08 -15.41
CA GLN A 146 -2.12 -14.77 -14.84
C GLN A 146 -1.93 -15.07 -13.36
N GLU A 147 -0.72 -15.43 -12.93
CA GLU A 147 -0.38 -15.57 -11.50
C GLU A 147 -0.58 -14.25 -10.75
N LEU A 148 -0.09 -13.13 -11.32
CA LEU A 148 -0.27 -11.81 -10.73
C LEU A 148 -1.74 -11.42 -10.65
N ALA A 149 -2.51 -11.60 -11.73
CA ALA A 149 -3.94 -11.31 -11.72
C ALA A 149 -4.71 -12.18 -10.71
N ASN A 150 -4.29 -13.44 -10.50
CA ASN A 150 -4.91 -14.35 -9.54
C ASN A 150 -4.60 -13.99 -8.08
N TYR A 151 -3.47 -13.34 -7.81
CA TYR A 151 -3.13 -12.86 -6.48
C TYR A 151 -4.09 -11.78 -5.98
N TYR A 152 -4.61 -10.91 -6.85
CA TYR A 152 -5.60 -9.90 -6.49
C TYR A 152 -7.00 -10.51 -6.39
N THR A 153 -7.20 -11.43 -5.46
CA THR A 153 -8.54 -11.90 -5.10
C THR A 153 -9.35 -10.77 -4.47
N PRO A 154 -10.69 -10.85 -4.45
CA PRO A 154 -11.49 -9.85 -3.76
C PRO A 154 -11.13 -9.65 -2.29
N GLU A 155 -10.81 -10.73 -1.59
CA GLU A 155 -10.32 -10.67 -0.22
C GLU A 155 -9.01 -9.89 -0.14
N GLN A 156 -8.06 -10.17 -1.05
CA GLN A 156 -6.80 -9.43 -1.11
C GLN A 156 -7.02 -7.94 -1.40
N VAL A 157 -7.92 -7.60 -2.34
CA VAL A 157 -8.28 -6.20 -2.66
C VAL A 157 -8.93 -5.52 -1.46
N ARG A 158 -9.84 -6.20 -0.76
CA ARG A 158 -10.48 -5.71 0.47
C ARG A 158 -9.46 -5.37 1.54
N TRP A 159 -8.51 -6.27 1.79
CA TRP A 159 -7.42 -6.03 2.74
C TRP A 159 -6.55 -4.84 2.34
N ARG A 160 -6.22 -4.70 1.04
CA ARG A 160 -5.43 -3.56 0.55
C ARG A 160 -6.20 -2.24 0.65
N LEU A 161 -7.52 -2.25 0.42
CA LEU A 161 -8.36 -1.07 0.60
C LEU A 161 -8.36 -0.55 2.03
N LEU A 162 -8.31 -1.42 3.05
CA LEU A 162 -8.18 -0.99 4.44
C LEU A 162 -6.90 -0.17 4.66
N THR A 163 -5.81 -0.49 3.97
CA THR A 163 -4.57 0.28 4.08
C THR A 163 -4.70 1.69 3.50
N MET A 164 -5.63 1.93 2.57
CA MET A 164 -5.82 3.22 1.90
C MET A 164 -6.33 4.32 2.84
N TYR A 165 -6.92 3.97 4.00
CA TYR A 165 -7.26 4.95 5.04
C TYR A 165 -6.04 5.73 5.56
N GLY A 166 -4.83 5.16 5.43
CA GLY A 166 -3.61 5.90 5.78
C GLY A 166 -3.34 7.13 4.90
N VAL A 167 -4.00 7.24 3.73
CA VAL A 167 -3.84 8.38 2.81
C VAL A 167 -5.00 9.36 3.01
N SER A 168 -4.71 10.55 3.51
CA SER A 168 -5.69 11.61 3.78
C SER A 168 -6.56 11.91 2.55
N ALA A 169 -5.92 12.01 1.38
CA ALA A 169 -6.58 12.28 0.10
C ALA A 169 -7.50 11.13 -0.37
N PHE A 170 -7.44 9.93 0.22
CA PHE A 170 -8.27 8.80 -0.20
C PHE A 170 -9.54 8.61 0.65
N HIS A 171 -9.66 9.26 1.81
CA HIS A 171 -10.81 9.07 2.72
C HIS A 171 -12.17 9.27 2.05
N SER A 172 -12.34 10.38 1.31
CA SER A 172 -13.59 10.70 0.61
C SER A 172 -13.88 9.78 -0.58
N ARG A 173 -12.91 8.96 -0.99
CA ARG A 173 -12.98 8.03 -2.12
C ARG A 173 -13.30 6.60 -1.67
N MET A 174 -13.23 6.30 -0.37
CA MET A 174 -13.43 4.95 0.17
C MET A 174 -14.82 4.37 -0.15
N GLU A 175 -15.88 5.18 -0.14
CA GLU A 175 -17.23 4.70 -0.47
C GLU A 175 -17.29 4.18 -1.91
N LEU A 176 -16.76 4.94 -2.87
CA LEU A 176 -16.70 4.52 -4.28
C LEU A 176 -15.75 3.34 -4.48
N ALA A 177 -14.65 3.28 -3.73
CA ALA A 177 -13.71 2.16 -3.77
C ALA A 177 -14.38 0.85 -3.32
N ASN A 178 -15.21 0.88 -2.27
CA ASN A 178 -15.97 -0.28 -1.80
C ASN A 178 -17.05 -0.72 -2.81
N LYS A 179 -17.69 0.24 -3.50
CA LYS A 179 -18.60 -0.09 -4.61
C LYS A 179 -17.86 -0.77 -5.77
N ALA A 180 -16.69 -0.26 -6.14
CA ALA A 180 -15.84 -0.90 -7.15
C ALA A 180 -15.36 -2.30 -6.73
N LEU A 181 -15.07 -2.52 -5.44
CA LEU A 181 -14.78 -3.86 -4.90
C LEU A 181 -16.00 -4.79 -5.02
N THR A 182 -17.20 -4.29 -4.71
CA THR A 182 -18.44 -5.07 -4.88
C THR A 182 -18.66 -5.47 -6.35
N ASP A 183 -18.32 -4.59 -7.28
CA ASP A 183 -18.35 -4.89 -8.71
C ASP A 183 -17.28 -5.92 -9.08
N TYR A 184 -16.06 -5.78 -8.55
CA TYR A 184 -14.96 -6.74 -8.74
C TYR A 184 -15.31 -8.15 -8.21
N GLU A 185 -15.97 -8.24 -7.05
CA GLU A 185 -16.48 -9.49 -6.45
C GLU A 185 -17.51 -10.20 -7.32
N ALA A 186 -18.30 -9.41 -8.05
CA ALA A 186 -19.34 -9.90 -8.94
C ALA A 186 -18.83 -10.10 -10.39
N ASP A 187 -17.52 -10.06 -10.61
CA ASP A 187 -16.89 -10.12 -11.94
C ASP A 187 -17.39 -9.05 -12.93
N ARG A 188 -17.88 -7.90 -12.43
CA ARG A 188 -18.35 -6.76 -13.22
C ARG A 188 -17.20 -5.79 -13.52
N TYR A 189 -16.19 -6.26 -14.24
CA TYR A 189 -14.96 -5.49 -14.48
C TYR A 189 -15.19 -4.22 -15.30
N HIS A 190 -16.19 -4.21 -16.19
CA HIS A 190 -16.61 -3.04 -16.96
C HIS A 190 -16.95 -1.84 -16.07
N ALA A 191 -17.49 -2.10 -14.86
CA ALA A 191 -17.87 -1.09 -13.89
C ALA A 191 -16.72 -0.78 -12.91
N CYS A 192 -15.98 -1.79 -12.45
CA CYS A 192 -14.92 -1.56 -11.47
C CYS A 192 -13.71 -0.84 -12.07
N VAL A 193 -13.27 -1.18 -13.29
CA VAL A 193 -12.03 -0.66 -13.89
C VAL A 193 -12.08 0.88 -14.04
N PRO A 194 -13.11 1.49 -14.65
CA PRO A 194 -13.16 2.93 -14.81
C PRO A 194 -13.20 3.67 -13.46
N VAL A 195 -13.89 3.10 -12.46
CA VAL A 195 -13.96 3.69 -11.12
C VAL A 195 -12.58 3.67 -10.46
N VAL A 196 -11.89 2.53 -10.46
CA VAL A 196 -10.55 2.41 -9.84
C VAL A 196 -9.56 3.37 -10.50
N LEU A 197 -9.57 3.48 -11.84
CA LEU A 197 -8.71 4.43 -12.56
C LEU A 197 -9.04 5.88 -12.21
N ALA A 198 -10.32 6.24 -12.06
CA ALA A 198 -10.72 7.57 -11.64
C ALA A 198 -10.30 7.89 -10.19
N LEU A 199 -10.36 6.90 -9.29
CA LEU A 199 -9.91 7.05 -7.90
C LEU A 199 -8.39 7.26 -7.82
N LEU A 200 -7.62 6.50 -8.60
CA LEU A 200 -6.17 6.68 -8.77
C LEU A 200 -5.84 8.10 -9.25
N ASP A 201 -6.48 8.54 -10.34
CA ASP A 201 -6.32 9.89 -10.88
C ASP A 201 -6.65 10.97 -9.85
N GLY A 202 -7.81 10.83 -9.21
CA GLY A 202 -8.32 11.80 -8.26
C GLY A 202 -7.44 11.94 -7.03
N MET A 203 -6.92 10.82 -6.50
CA MET A 203 -6.02 10.81 -5.34
C MET A 203 -4.75 11.59 -5.63
N ILE A 204 -4.05 11.24 -6.72
CA ILE A 204 -2.81 11.90 -7.12
C ILE A 204 -3.04 13.39 -7.41
N ASN A 205 -4.12 13.71 -8.11
CA ASN A 205 -4.48 15.09 -8.45
C ASN A 205 -4.68 15.99 -7.23
N GLU A 206 -5.30 15.45 -6.17
CA GLU A 206 -5.52 16.18 -4.93
C GLU A 206 -4.20 16.42 -4.17
N ILE A 207 -3.35 15.40 -4.08
CA ILE A 207 -2.06 15.48 -3.39
C ILE A 207 -1.13 16.48 -4.09
N HIS A 208 -0.98 16.39 -5.41
CA HIS A 208 -0.19 17.39 -6.17
C HIS A 208 -0.74 18.80 -6.00
N GLY A 209 -2.06 18.97 -5.97
CA GLY A 209 -2.69 20.25 -5.68
C GLY A 209 -2.29 20.81 -4.31
N LYS A 210 -2.22 19.97 -3.28
CA LYS A 210 -1.80 20.36 -1.92
C LYS A 210 -0.30 20.67 -1.83
N GLN A 211 0.55 19.89 -2.49
CA GLN A 211 2.01 20.02 -2.38
C GLN A 211 2.62 21.08 -3.30
N LYS A 212 2.22 21.07 -4.58
CA LYS A 212 2.86 21.84 -5.65
C LYS A 212 1.98 23.01 -6.14
N GLY A 213 0.78 23.19 -5.58
CA GLY A 213 -0.18 24.22 -5.99
C GLY A 213 -0.79 24.00 -7.38
N LEU A 214 -0.47 22.88 -8.03
CA LEU A 214 -0.89 22.53 -9.39
C LEU A 214 -1.55 21.14 -9.37
N ARG A 215 -2.75 21.05 -9.94
CA ARG A 215 -3.53 19.81 -10.01
C ARG A 215 -3.08 18.97 -11.19
N ARG A 216 -2.45 17.83 -10.91
CA ARG A 216 -2.00 16.86 -11.92
C ARG A 216 -2.37 15.46 -11.43
N GLY A 217 -3.28 14.79 -12.13
CA GLY A 217 -3.63 13.39 -11.85
C GLY A 217 -2.61 12.41 -12.43
N PHE A 218 -2.79 11.12 -12.14
CA PHE A 218 -1.99 10.04 -12.73
C PHE A 218 -1.90 10.15 -14.25
N SER A 219 -3.00 10.51 -14.92
CA SER A 219 -3.05 10.65 -16.37
C SER A 219 -2.43 11.92 -16.95
N SER A 220 -1.87 12.80 -16.11
CA SER A 220 -1.12 13.97 -16.58
C SER A 220 0.32 13.60 -16.91
N GLY A 221 0.77 13.95 -18.12
CA GLY A 221 2.17 13.77 -18.52
C GLY A 221 3.17 14.43 -17.55
N GLU A 222 2.76 15.54 -16.94
CA GLU A 222 3.59 16.33 -16.02
C GLU A 222 3.49 15.89 -14.55
N ALA A 223 2.66 14.90 -14.21
CA ALA A 223 2.56 14.38 -12.85
C ALA A 223 3.83 13.61 -12.50
N ASP A 224 4.64 14.12 -11.60
CA ASP A 224 5.83 13.43 -11.12
C ASP A 224 5.49 12.59 -9.88
N LEU A 225 5.74 11.28 -9.98
CA LEU A 225 5.43 10.26 -8.98
C LEU A 225 6.69 9.63 -8.36
N GLU A 226 7.83 10.30 -8.45
CA GLU A 226 9.00 9.90 -7.68
C GLU A 226 8.82 10.21 -6.19
N ALA A 227 9.33 9.32 -5.33
CA ALA A 227 9.35 9.49 -3.89
C ALA A 227 10.65 8.95 -3.30
N TRP A 228 11.13 9.62 -2.25
CA TRP A 228 12.33 9.20 -1.56
C TRP A 228 12.15 7.85 -0.88
N ASP A 229 13.13 6.97 -1.12
CA ASP A 229 13.24 5.68 -0.45
C ASP A 229 11.95 4.84 -0.62
N SER A 230 11.50 4.70 -1.87
CA SER A 230 10.24 4.06 -2.27
C SER A 230 10.42 3.21 -3.51
N ILE A 231 9.95 1.96 -3.47
CA ILE A 231 10.01 1.01 -4.59
C ILE A 231 9.06 1.48 -5.69
N ALA A 232 7.80 1.78 -5.36
CA ALA A 232 6.82 2.25 -6.34
C ALA A 232 7.16 3.65 -6.85
N GLY A 233 7.69 4.51 -5.98
CA GLY A 233 8.17 5.86 -6.30
C GLY A 233 9.57 5.90 -6.91
N HIS A 234 10.15 4.76 -7.31
CA HIS A 234 11.38 4.73 -8.07
C HIS A 234 11.17 5.23 -9.50
N SER A 235 12.23 5.70 -10.18
CA SER A 235 12.16 6.17 -11.57
C SER A 235 11.64 5.10 -12.54
N LYS A 236 11.95 3.82 -12.27
CA LYS A 236 11.41 2.62 -12.96
C LYS A 236 10.03 2.13 -12.48
N GLY A 237 9.37 2.85 -11.58
CA GLY A 237 8.11 2.48 -10.95
C GLY A 237 6.90 3.20 -11.55
N LEU A 238 6.20 3.98 -10.72
CA LEU A 238 4.94 4.65 -11.05
C LEU A 238 5.05 5.57 -12.27
N ASN A 239 6.19 6.22 -12.48
CA ASN A 239 6.42 7.07 -13.65
C ASN A 239 6.46 6.25 -14.97
N GLU A 240 7.01 5.03 -14.97
CA GLU A 240 6.94 4.11 -16.12
C GLU A 240 5.52 3.55 -16.32
N LEU A 241 4.89 3.11 -15.23
CA LEU A 241 3.50 2.63 -15.26
C LEU A 241 2.55 3.68 -15.87
N LYS A 242 2.74 4.93 -15.46
CA LYS A 242 2.03 6.10 -15.99
C LYS A 242 2.21 6.23 -17.51
N LYS A 243 3.42 6.10 -18.04
CA LYS A 243 3.68 6.18 -19.49
C LYS A 243 2.86 5.13 -20.24
N ILE A 244 2.83 3.90 -19.71
CA ILE A 244 2.12 2.77 -20.32
C ILE A 244 0.61 2.97 -20.29
N PHE A 245 0.03 3.26 -19.12
CA PHE A 245 -1.42 3.42 -18.97
C PHE A 245 -1.97 4.60 -19.77
N ASN A 246 -1.16 5.64 -19.98
CA ASN A 246 -1.54 6.82 -20.75
C ASN A 246 -1.22 6.72 -22.25
N THR A 247 -0.77 5.57 -22.74
CA THR A 247 -0.54 5.34 -24.16
C THR A 247 -1.79 5.69 -24.97
N GLY A 248 -1.63 6.49 -26.01
CA GLY A 248 -2.73 6.92 -26.88
C GLY A 248 -3.35 5.74 -27.65
N ARG A 249 -4.68 5.71 -27.71
CA ARG A 249 -5.47 4.66 -28.36
C ARG A 249 -6.42 5.31 -29.35
N TYR A 250 -6.18 5.10 -30.65
CA TYR A 250 -6.81 5.87 -31.73
C TYR A 250 -7.78 5.06 -32.60
N SER A 251 -7.97 3.78 -32.30
CA SER A 251 -8.89 2.88 -32.99
C SER A 251 -9.73 2.10 -31.99
N THR A 252 -10.96 1.76 -32.38
CA THR A 252 -11.83 0.93 -31.54
C THR A 252 -11.31 -0.50 -31.51
N VAL A 253 -11.13 -1.05 -30.30
CA VAL A 253 -10.60 -2.39 -30.06
C VAL A 253 -11.64 -3.16 -29.24
N THR A 254 -12.19 -4.21 -29.85
CA THR A 254 -13.17 -5.11 -29.21
C THR A 254 -12.52 -6.36 -28.62
N GLU A 255 -11.35 -6.73 -29.13
CA GLU A 255 -10.60 -7.88 -28.64
C GLU A 255 -10.07 -7.64 -27.22
N PRO A 256 -9.95 -8.69 -26.39
CA PRO A 256 -9.41 -8.57 -25.05
C PRO A 256 -8.06 -7.85 -25.02
N ILE A 257 -7.94 -6.88 -24.13
CA ILE A 257 -6.66 -6.23 -23.80
C ILE A 257 -6.21 -6.68 -22.42
N THR A 258 -4.91 -6.63 -22.16
CA THR A 258 -4.37 -6.94 -20.83
C THR A 258 -3.91 -5.69 -20.08
N VAL A 259 -3.71 -4.55 -20.75
CA VAL A 259 -3.25 -3.30 -20.13
C VAL A 259 -4.42 -2.35 -19.93
N PRO A 260 -4.59 -1.71 -18.76
CA PRO A 260 -5.60 -0.69 -18.54
C PRO A 260 -5.18 0.63 -19.21
N TYR A 261 -5.28 0.70 -20.54
CA TYR A 261 -5.06 1.94 -21.29
C TYR A 261 -6.12 2.97 -20.92
N ARG A 262 -5.85 3.76 -19.89
CA ARG A 262 -6.79 4.65 -19.22
C ARG A 262 -7.52 5.55 -20.22
N ASN A 263 -6.78 6.19 -21.13
CA ASN A 263 -7.39 7.07 -22.13
C ASN A 263 -8.29 6.30 -23.10
N GLY A 264 -7.85 5.12 -23.57
CA GLY A 264 -8.66 4.29 -24.46
C GLY A 264 -9.95 3.81 -23.80
N ILE A 265 -9.89 3.38 -22.55
CA ILE A 265 -11.05 2.93 -21.77
C ILE A 265 -12.02 4.10 -21.53
N MET A 266 -11.51 5.23 -21.01
CA MET A 266 -12.36 6.38 -20.66
C MET A 266 -12.99 7.08 -21.88
N HIS A 267 -12.40 6.93 -23.06
CA HIS A 267 -12.96 7.44 -24.33
C HIS A 267 -13.77 6.40 -25.11
N GLY A 268 -13.91 5.17 -24.61
CA GLY A 268 -14.67 4.10 -25.29
C GLY A 268 -13.99 3.56 -26.56
N MET A 269 -12.67 3.74 -26.68
CA MET A 269 -11.88 3.18 -27.78
C MET A 269 -11.49 1.73 -27.49
N ASP A 270 -11.08 1.43 -26.26
CA ASP A 270 -10.79 0.05 -25.86
C ASP A 270 -11.99 -0.54 -25.13
N LEU A 271 -12.69 -1.48 -25.76
CA LEU A 271 -13.89 -2.15 -25.23
C LEU A 271 -13.56 -3.52 -24.62
N GLY A 272 -12.46 -4.16 -25.03
CA GLY A 272 -12.00 -5.45 -24.50
C GLY A 272 -11.35 -5.40 -23.10
N TYR A 273 -11.57 -4.32 -22.34
CA TYR A 273 -10.99 -4.10 -21.02
C TYR A 273 -11.75 -4.82 -19.89
N ASP A 274 -12.97 -5.30 -20.16
CA ASP A 274 -13.85 -5.98 -19.20
C ASP A 274 -13.34 -7.39 -18.88
N ASN A 275 -12.21 -7.48 -18.18
CA ASN A 275 -11.60 -8.73 -17.77
C ASN A 275 -10.77 -8.57 -16.48
N LYS A 276 -10.52 -9.72 -15.83
CA LYS A 276 -9.82 -9.80 -14.55
C LYS A 276 -8.40 -9.23 -14.58
N ILE A 277 -7.64 -9.42 -15.66
CA ILE A 277 -6.24 -8.97 -15.74
C ILE A 277 -6.19 -7.45 -15.69
N VAL A 278 -7.02 -6.77 -16.48
CA VAL A 278 -7.11 -5.31 -16.50
C VAL A 278 -7.57 -4.77 -15.15
N ALA A 279 -8.57 -5.41 -14.53
CA ALA A 279 -9.05 -5.01 -13.22
C ALA A 279 -8.00 -5.20 -12.12
N ALA A 280 -7.27 -6.31 -12.11
CA ALA A 280 -6.19 -6.56 -11.18
C ALA A 280 -5.05 -5.54 -11.33
N LYS A 281 -4.67 -5.18 -12.56
CA LYS A 281 -3.67 -4.11 -12.81
C LYS A 281 -4.14 -2.74 -12.36
N ALA A 282 -5.42 -2.40 -12.56
CA ALA A 282 -5.97 -1.14 -12.08
C ALA A 282 -5.90 -1.05 -10.55
N TRP A 283 -6.26 -2.13 -9.85
CA TRP A 283 -6.13 -2.23 -8.39
C TRP A 283 -4.67 -2.15 -7.93
N ALA A 284 -3.77 -2.90 -8.57
CA ALA A 284 -2.35 -2.88 -8.27
C ALA A 284 -1.74 -1.48 -8.45
N ALA A 285 -2.10 -0.77 -9.52
CA ALA A 285 -1.68 0.60 -9.76
C ALA A 285 -2.15 1.56 -8.65
N LEU A 286 -3.40 1.40 -8.19
CA LEU A 286 -3.93 2.18 -7.06
C LEU A 286 -3.16 1.90 -5.76
N PHE A 287 -2.85 0.64 -5.47
CA PHE A 287 -2.11 0.26 -4.26
C PHE A 287 -0.63 0.65 -4.33
N ALA A 288 -0.01 0.62 -5.51
CA ALA A 288 1.34 1.15 -5.71
C ALA A 288 1.36 2.67 -5.53
N ALA A 289 0.37 3.39 -6.06
CA ALA A 289 0.25 4.84 -5.90
C ALA A 289 0.04 5.28 -4.45
N ARG A 290 -0.50 4.40 -3.59
CA ARG A 290 -0.60 4.63 -2.15
C ARG A 290 0.77 4.88 -1.51
N GLU A 291 1.79 4.12 -1.92
CA GLU A 291 3.15 4.24 -1.36
C GLU A 291 3.70 5.65 -1.58
N TRP A 292 3.62 6.13 -2.83
CA TRP A 292 3.94 7.52 -3.16
C TRP A 292 3.06 8.52 -2.40
N ALA A 293 1.75 8.28 -2.30
CA ALA A 293 0.82 9.17 -1.63
C ALA A 293 1.13 9.36 -0.13
N MET A 294 1.50 8.27 0.56
CA MET A 294 1.93 8.32 1.96
C MET A 294 3.18 9.19 2.12
N LYS A 295 4.20 8.95 1.29
CA LYS A 295 5.44 9.74 1.28
C LYS A 295 5.16 11.21 1.00
N ALA A 296 4.25 11.47 0.06
CA ALA A 296 3.83 12.82 -0.28
C ALA A 296 3.20 13.56 0.91
N GLU A 297 2.26 12.93 1.61
CA GLU A 297 1.61 13.53 2.78
C GLU A 297 2.56 13.70 3.97
N GLN A 298 3.60 12.87 4.06
CA GLN A 298 4.65 12.95 5.07
C GLN A 298 5.78 13.95 4.71
N GLY A 299 5.76 14.54 3.52
CA GLY A 299 6.84 15.43 3.05
C GLY A 299 8.14 14.69 2.71
N LEU A 300 8.06 13.40 2.40
CA LEU A 300 9.17 12.50 2.08
C LEU A 300 9.30 12.24 0.57
N LEU A 301 9.03 13.24 -0.27
CA LEU A 301 9.30 13.12 -1.71
C LEU A 301 10.78 13.37 -2.02
N GLU A 302 11.41 14.29 -1.29
CA GLU A 302 12.81 14.66 -1.48
C GLU A 302 13.73 13.85 -0.56
N GLU A 303 15.00 13.76 -0.97
CA GLU A 303 16.05 13.09 -0.22
C GLU A 303 16.16 13.63 1.21
N GLN A 304 16.12 12.70 2.17
CA GLN A 304 16.26 13.02 3.58
C GLN A 304 17.74 13.00 3.98
N PRO A 305 18.17 13.85 4.94
CA PRO A 305 19.54 13.83 5.42
C PRO A 305 19.96 12.44 5.93
N GLU A 306 21.26 12.15 5.87
CA GLU A 306 21.79 10.91 6.41
C GLU A 306 21.50 10.83 7.92
N GLU A 307 20.88 9.72 8.34
CA GLU A 307 20.74 9.45 9.76
C GLU A 307 22.14 9.24 10.35
N PRO A 308 22.44 9.78 11.54
CA PRO A 308 23.71 9.52 12.19
C PRO A 308 23.90 8.00 12.33
N LYS A 309 25.12 7.53 12.02
CA LYS A 309 25.46 6.10 12.18
C LYS A 309 25.18 5.69 13.62
N LYS A 310 24.27 4.72 13.79
CA LYS A 310 23.90 4.20 15.10
C LYS A 310 25.16 3.66 15.79
N SER A 311 25.36 4.06 17.03
CA SER A 311 26.40 3.49 17.89
C SER A 311 26.11 2.02 18.15
N TRP A 312 27.16 1.21 18.36
CA TRP A 312 27.01 -0.20 18.72
C TRP A 312 26.08 -0.41 19.93
N LYS A 313 26.09 0.51 20.90
CA LYS A 313 25.19 0.48 22.06
C LYS A 313 23.71 0.56 21.65
N GLU A 314 23.40 1.35 20.62
CA GLU A 314 22.05 1.53 20.09
C GLU A 314 21.63 0.33 19.26
N VAL A 315 22.54 -0.25 18.48
CA VAL A 315 22.31 -1.53 17.78
C VAL A 315 21.97 -2.65 18.77
N PHE A 316 22.70 -2.75 19.89
CA PHE A 316 22.39 -3.73 20.94
C PHE A 316 21.04 -3.48 21.60
N HIS A 317 20.65 -2.22 21.80
CA HIS A 317 19.34 -1.88 22.34
C HIS A 317 18.20 -2.31 21.40
N VAL A 318 18.37 -2.11 20.08
CA VAL A 318 17.40 -2.56 19.07
C VAL A 318 17.25 -4.08 19.05
N ILE A 319 18.36 -4.83 19.16
CA ILE A 319 18.34 -6.30 19.23
C ILE A 319 17.62 -6.78 20.50
N ASP A 320 17.89 -6.14 21.64
CA ASP A 320 17.27 -6.49 22.93
C ASP A 320 15.75 -6.24 22.90
N GLU A 321 15.30 -5.11 22.36
CA GLU A 321 13.86 -4.81 22.21
C GLU A 321 13.18 -5.77 21.23
N SER A 322 13.81 -6.09 20.09
CA SER A 322 13.27 -7.06 19.13
C SER A 322 13.10 -8.45 19.73
N ASN A 323 14.04 -8.89 20.57
CA ASN A 323 13.92 -10.16 21.30
C ASN A 323 12.74 -10.17 22.29
N LYS A 324 12.52 -9.06 23.02
CA LYS A 324 11.39 -8.93 23.94
C LYS A 324 10.06 -9.03 23.20
N VAL A 325 9.94 -8.36 22.05
CA VAL A 325 8.73 -8.43 21.20
C VAL A 325 8.49 -9.87 20.73
N LYS A 326 9.54 -10.55 20.22
CA LYS A 326 9.40 -11.94 19.76
C LYS A 326 8.96 -12.88 20.88
N LYS A 327 9.63 -12.81 22.03
CA LYS A 327 9.26 -13.62 23.20
C LYS A 327 7.80 -13.39 23.60
N TYR A 328 7.38 -12.13 23.62
CA TYR A 328 5.99 -11.77 23.92
C TYR A 328 5.00 -12.36 22.91
N GLN A 329 5.33 -12.35 21.62
CA GLN A 329 4.49 -12.98 20.58
C GLN A 329 4.45 -14.50 20.70
N ASP A 330 5.58 -15.15 20.98
CA ASP A 330 5.68 -16.61 21.13
C ASP A 330 4.92 -17.11 22.39
N GLU A 331 4.89 -16.30 23.46
CA GLU A 331 4.21 -16.61 24.72
C GLU A 331 2.73 -16.17 24.74
N TRP A 332 2.31 -15.32 23.80
CA TRP A 332 0.94 -14.78 23.76
C TRP A 332 -0.06 -15.85 23.32
N VAL A 333 -1.21 -15.87 24.01
CA VAL A 333 -2.34 -16.74 23.71
C VAL A 333 -3.57 -15.85 23.52
N PRO A 334 -4.35 -16.02 22.43
CA PRO A 334 -5.53 -15.21 22.19
C PRO A 334 -6.56 -15.38 23.30
N ARG A 335 -7.04 -14.26 23.82
CA ARG A 335 -8.22 -14.24 24.69
C ARG A 335 -9.48 -14.16 23.85
N GLU A 336 -10.48 -14.94 24.26
CA GLU A 336 -11.84 -14.87 23.72
C GLU A 336 -12.84 -14.98 24.87
N TRP A 337 -13.86 -14.13 24.86
CA TRP A 337 -14.95 -14.22 25.81
C TRP A 337 -16.27 -13.70 25.21
N THR A 338 -17.37 -14.24 25.74
CA THR A 338 -18.75 -13.83 25.41
C THR A 338 -19.47 -13.49 26.70
N PRO A 339 -20.29 -12.43 26.75
CA PRO A 339 -21.08 -12.14 27.94
C PRO A 339 -22.03 -13.29 28.29
N GLU A 340 -22.12 -13.62 29.59
CA GLU A 340 -23.02 -14.66 30.09
C GLU A 340 -24.49 -14.22 30.02
N GLU A 341 -24.74 -12.92 30.16
CA GLU A 341 -26.07 -12.32 30.11
C GLU A 341 -26.35 -11.73 28.73
N GLU A 342 -27.51 -12.08 28.14
CA GLU A 342 -27.97 -11.50 26.87
C GLU A 342 -28.19 -9.98 26.93
N THR A 343 -28.33 -9.40 28.11
CA THR A 343 -28.54 -7.97 28.34
C THR A 343 -27.28 -7.23 28.76
N PHE A 344 -26.10 -7.84 28.64
CA PHE A 344 -24.85 -7.21 29.05
C PHE A 344 -24.59 -5.92 28.26
N ILE A 345 -24.46 -4.82 29.00
CA ILE A 345 -24.11 -3.50 28.46
C ILE A 345 -22.70 -3.18 28.92
N LEU A 346 -21.88 -2.71 27.98
CA LEU A 346 -20.51 -2.33 28.25
C LEU A 346 -20.46 -1.10 29.18
N ASP A 347 -19.88 -1.26 30.38
CA ASP A 347 -19.65 -0.21 31.38
C ASP A 347 -18.15 -0.13 31.67
N SER A 348 -17.57 1.08 31.70
CA SER A 348 -16.14 1.24 31.95
C SER A 348 -15.75 0.88 33.39
N ASN A 349 -16.68 0.94 34.35
CA ASN A 349 -16.37 0.69 35.77
C ASN A 349 -16.05 -0.78 36.10
N ILE A 350 -16.34 -1.71 35.19
CA ILE A 350 -16.12 -3.15 35.39
C ILE A 350 -14.85 -3.67 34.72
N PHE A 351 -14.14 -2.83 33.97
CA PHE A 351 -12.93 -3.21 33.25
C PHE A 351 -11.70 -2.46 33.76
N ASP A 352 -10.52 -3.07 33.60
CA ASP A 352 -9.26 -2.40 33.86
C ASP A 352 -9.09 -1.20 32.93
N ILE A 353 -8.61 -0.06 33.46
CA ILE A 353 -8.38 1.17 32.69
C ILE A 353 -7.44 0.96 31.48
N GLN A 354 -6.58 -0.05 31.54
CA GLN A 354 -5.66 -0.44 30.47
C GLN A 354 -6.22 -1.54 29.55
N SER A 355 -7.51 -1.86 29.64
CA SER A 355 -8.14 -2.85 28.76
C SER A 355 -8.75 -2.22 27.50
N PRO A 356 -8.84 -2.97 26.39
CA PRO A 356 -9.56 -2.52 25.21
C PRO A 356 -11.05 -2.27 25.49
N GLU A 357 -11.70 -3.09 26.31
CA GLU A 357 -13.10 -2.95 26.68
C GLU A 357 -13.39 -1.65 27.44
N TYR A 358 -12.53 -1.27 28.37
CA TYR A 358 -12.63 0.01 29.08
C TYR A 358 -12.62 1.18 28.09
N ASN A 359 -11.70 1.16 27.13
CA ASN A 359 -11.57 2.24 26.16
C ASN A 359 -12.82 2.38 25.28
N LEU A 360 -13.37 1.25 24.82
CA LEU A 360 -14.62 1.24 24.06
C LEU A 360 -15.80 1.73 24.90
N ALA A 361 -15.89 1.33 26.18
CA ALA A 361 -16.96 1.76 27.07
C ALA A 361 -16.94 3.29 27.27
N GLU A 362 -15.76 3.86 27.51
CA GLU A 362 -15.59 5.32 27.60
C GLU A 362 -15.94 6.02 26.28
N PHE A 363 -15.52 5.48 25.14
CA PHE A 363 -15.88 6.03 23.83
C PHE A 363 -17.40 6.09 23.63
N LEU A 364 -18.10 4.99 23.91
CA LEU A 364 -19.56 4.89 23.78
C LEU A 364 -20.30 5.81 24.77
N LEU A 365 -19.80 5.90 26.00
CA LEU A 365 -20.33 6.81 27.02
C LEU A 365 -20.23 8.27 26.56
N LEU A 366 -19.07 8.67 26.03
CA LEU A 366 -18.86 10.02 25.50
C LEU A 366 -19.74 10.30 24.28
N TRP A 367 -20.01 9.31 23.43
CA TRP A 367 -20.96 9.43 22.33
C TRP A 367 -22.39 9.66 22.84
N LYS A 368 -22.83 8.86 23.83
CA LYS A 368 -24.13 9.03 24.49
C LYS A 368 -24.29 10.43 25.08
N GLN A 369 -23.22 10.99 25.64
CA GLN A 369 -23.16 12.34 26.20
C GLN A 369 -22.98 13.45 25.13
N LYS A 370 -22.86 13.10 23.85
CA LYS A 370 -22.58 14.02 22.73
C LYS A 370 -21.28 14.79 22.90
N ASN A 371 -20.29 14.20 23.61
CA ASN A 371 -18.99 14.81 23.90
C ASN A 371 -17.94 14.44 22.84
N TYR A 372 -18.19 14.89 21.61
CA TYR A 372 -17.36 14.58 20.43
C TYR A 372 -15.90 15.02 20.56
N GLY A 373 -15.61 16.04 21.37
CA GLY A 373 -14.25 16.50 21.61
C GLY A 373 -13.43 15.47 22.36
N LYS A 374 -13.97 14.92 23.46
CA LYS A 374 -13.29 13.89 24.23
C LYS A 374 -13.30 12.53 23.54
N MET A 375 -14.32 12.21 22.74
CA MET A 375 -14.36 10.98 21.95
C MET A 375 -13.11 10.80 21.07
N GLY A 376 -12.59 11.90 20.50
CA GLY A 376 -11.38 11.86 19.69
C GLY A 376 -10.15 11.33 20.44
N ASN A 377 -10.11 11.44 21.78
CA ASN A 377 -9.01 10.91 22.59
C ASN A 377 -9.04 9.38 22.72
N HIS A 378 -10.12 8.72 22.31
CA HIS A 378 -10.26 7.26 22.33
C HIS A 378 -10.14 6.66 20.93
N LEU A 379 -9.95 7.47 19.88
CA LEU A 379 -9.66 6.98 18.54
C LEU A 379 -8.18 6.71 18.31
N SER A 380 -7.91 5.73 17.44
CA SER A 380 -6.57 5.38 16.95
C SER A 380 -5.93 6.56 16.24
N ARG A 381 -4.66 6.85 16.54
CA ARG A 381 -3.87 7.87 15.83
C ARG A 381 -3.19 7.27 14.60
N TYR A 382 -2.87 5.98 14.65
CA TYR A 382 -2.20 5.25 13.57
C TYR A 382 -2.98 5.32 12.25
N MET A 383 -4.30 5.15 12.28
CA MET A 383 -5.14 5.17 11.07
C MET A 383 -5.67 6.55 10.69
N ASN A 384 -5.79 7.48 11.64
CA ASN A 384 -6.43 8.78 11.43
C ASN A 384 -5.42 9.93 11.19
N GLY A 385 -4.12 9.61 11.16
CA GLY A 385 -3.03 10.57 11.03
C GLY A 385 -2.65 11.23 12.36
N HIS A 386 -1.40 11.70 12.47
CA HIS A 386 -0.88 12.27 13.72
C HIS A 386 -1.46 13.65 14.10
N GLU A 387 -2.30 14.28 13.26
CA GLU A 387 -2.92 15.59 13.55
C GLU A 387 -4.14 15.47 14.47
N VAL A 388 -3.88 15.32 15.77
CA VAL A 388 -4.86 15.26 16.87
C VAL A 388 -5.89 16.42 16.85
N LYS A 389 -5.55 17.57 16.26
CA LYS A 389 -6.41 18.77 16.23
C LYS A 389 -7.64 18.64 15.32
N ALA A 390 -7.61 17.79 14.28
CA ALA A 390 -8.72 17.64 13.33
C ALA A 390 -9.81 16.65 13.81
N PHE A 391 -9.50 15.77 14.77
CA PHE A 391 -10.35 14.66 15.17
C PHE A 391 -11.72 15.10 15.72
N PRO A 392 -11.83 16.13 16.59
CA PRO A 392 -13.13 16.55 17.12
C PRO A 392 -14.13 16.98 16.04
N ALA A 393 -13.65 17.61 14.96
CA ALA A 393 -14.50 18.06 13.86
C ALA A 393 -14.99 16.89 13.00
N GLN A 394 -14.10 15.93 12.72
CA GLN A 394 -14.43 14.71 11.98
C GLN A 394 -15.39 13.81 12.76
N ILE A 395 -15.13 13.58 14.05
CA ILE A 395 -16.05 12.83 14.92
C ILE A 395 -17.41 13.49 14.93
N ARG A 396 -17.47 14.81 15.10
CA ARG A 396 -18.74 15.52 15.10
C ARG A 396 -19.47 15.35 13.77
N SER A 397 -18.81 15.44 12.62
CA SER A 397 -19.49 15.37 11.32
C SER A 397 -20.17 14.02 11.06
N ILE A 398 -19.60 12.94 11.60
CA ILE A 398 -20.14 11.57 11.51
C ILE A 398 -21.16 11.32 12.62
N TYR A 399 -20.73 11.39 13.88
CA TYR A 399 -21.46 10.90 15.04
C TYR A 399 -22.54 11.87 15.53
N SER A 400 -22.50 13.16 15.19
CA SER A 400 -23.57 14.10 15.60
C SER A 400 -24.90 13.89 14.89
N LYS A 401 -24.87 13.22 13.73
CA LYS A 401 -26.06 12.86 12.96
C LYS A 401 -26.73 11.60 13.53
N LEU A 402 -26.00 10.82 14.33
CA LEU A 402 -26.41 9.53 14.86
C LEU A 402 -26.57 9.64 16.37
N GLN A 403 -27.81 9.60 16.87
CA GLN A 403 -28.05 9.64 18.31
C GLN A 403 -27.91 8.24 18.89
N PHE A 404 -26.74 7.95 19.45
CA PHE A 404 -26.45 6.68 20.12
C PHE A 404 -27.45 6.38 21.25
N THR A 405 -27.89 5.12 21.30
CA THR A 405 -28.83 4.61 22.30
C THR A 405 -28.17 3.54 23.15
N SER A 406 -27.66 2.48 22.51
CA SER A 406 -27.09 1.32 23.21
C SER A 406 -26.04 0.60 22.35
N PHE A 407 -25.22 -0.22 23.02
CA PHE A 407 -24.32 -1.18 22.38
C PHE A 407 -24.35 -2.47 23.18
N LYS A 408 -24.84 -3.55 22.57
CA LYS A 408 -24.85 -4.89 23.15
C LYS A 408 -23.63 -5.65 22.65
N VAL A 409 -22.80 -6.13 23.58
CA VAL A 409 -21.64 -6.96 23.24
C VAL A 409 -22.12 -8.39 23.00
N GLU A 410 -21.65 -9.01 21.93
CA GLU A 410 -21.88 -10.43 21.64
C GLU A 410 -20.63 -11.27 21.89
N ARG A 411 -19.47 -10.75 21.47
CA ARG A 411 -18.20 -11.47 21.55
C ARG A 411 -17.04 -10.49 21.56
N VAL A 412 -16.03 -10.78 22.37
CA VAL A 412 -14.74 -10.12 22.35
C VAL A 412 -13.68 -11.17 22.06
N PHE A 413 -12.82 -10.93 21.07
CA PHE A 413 -11.77 -11.86 20.72
C PHE A 413 -10.56 -11.14 20.17
N GLU A 414 -9.37 -11.67 20.47
CA GLU A 414 -8.10 -11.09 20.06
C GLU A 414 -7.57 -11.82 18.81
N THR A 415 -7.16 -11.07 17.80
CA THR A 415 -6.55 -11.62 16.58
C THR A 415 -5.03 -11.45 16.54
N ALA A 416 -4.50 -10.59 17.40
CA ALA A 416 -3.08 -10.35 17.60
C ALA A 416 -2.87 -9.75 19.00
N PRO A 417 -1.64 -9.77 19.55
CA PRO A 417 -1.38 -9.25 20.90
C PRO A 417 -1.79 -7.78 21.10
N SER A 418 -1.83 -6.99 20.04
CA SER A 418 -2.20 -5.58 20.04
C SER A 418 -3.52 -5.28 19.33
N ILE A 419 -4.35 -6.30 19.04
CA ILE A 419 -5.61 -6.13 18.32
C ILE A 419 -6.72 -6.95 18.98
N THR A 420 -7.74 -6.23 19.45
CA THR A 420 -8.99 -6.80 19.98
C THR A 420 -10.16 -6.44 19.07
N LEU A 421 -11.01 -7.42 18.79
CA LEU A 421 -12.27 -7.24 18.07
C LEU A 421 -13.44 -7.42 19.02
N VAL A 422 -14.37 -6.48 19.00
CA VAL A 422 -15.63 -6.53 19.75
C VAL A 422 -16.79 -6.58 18.77
N ASN A 423 -17.43 -7.73 18.67
CA ASN A 423 -18.68 -7.88 17.94
C ASN A 423 -19.84 -7.48 18.83
N GLY A 424 -20.78 -6.74 18.25
CA GLY A 424 -21.97 -6.34 18.96
C GLY A 424 -23.03 -5.70 18.08
N VAL A 425 -24.16 -5.43 18.71
CA VAL A 425 -25.29 -4.72 18.10
C VAL A 425 -25.26 -3.28 18.58
N VAL A 426 -25.09 -2.34 17.65
CA VAL A 426 -25.21 -0.90 17.93
C VAL A 426 -26.63 -0.43 17.63
N GLU A 427 -27.20 0.35 18.55
CA GLU A 427 -28.48 1.00 18.36
C GLU A 427 -28.34 2.52 18.41
N TYR A 428 -28.91 3.19 17.42
CA TYR A 428 -28.92 4.64 17.33
C TYR A 428 -30.16 5.15 16.59
N ILE A 429 -30.44 6.44 16.74
CA ILE A 429 -31.49 7.13 15.99
C ILE A 429 -30.83 7.92 14.86
N ASP A 430 -31.29 7.70 13.64
CA ASP A 430 -30.90 8.43 12.42
C ASP A 430 -32.16 8.97 11.74
N ASN A 431 -32.25 10.28 11.57
CA ASN A 431 -33.44 10.96 11.01
C ASN A 431 -34.77 10.50 11.62
N ALA A 432 -34.84 10.41 12.95
CA ALA A 432 -35.98 9.94 13.74
C ALA A 432 -36.37 8.46 13.56
N SER A 433 -35.60 7.69 12.80
CA SER A 433 -35.75 6.23 12.70
C SER A 433 -34.79 5.53 13.65
N SER A 434 -35.28 4.53 14.38
CA SER A 434 -34.42 3.65 15.17
C SER A 434 -33.72 2.68 14.22
N VAL A 435 -32.40 2.60 14.34
CA VAL A 435 -31.53 1.70 13.58
C VAL A 435 -30.82 0.77 14.55
N SER A 436 -30.81 -0.51 14.21
CA SER A 436 -30.07 -1.57 14.92
C SER A 436 -29.16 -2.26 13.90
N LYS A 437 -27.87 -2.37 14.21
CA LYS A 437 -26.87 -2.89 13.27
C LYS A 437 -25.83 -3.75 13.97
N ASN A 438 -25.53 -4.91 13.37
CA ASN A 438 -24.38 -5.73 13.76
C ASN A 438 -23.10 -5.06 13.27
N ILE A 439 -22.18 -4.79 14.19
CA ILE A 439 -20.89 -4.20 13.88
C ILE A 439 -19.77 -4.97 14.57
N THR A 440 -18.60 -4.92 13.95
CA THR A 440 -17.34 -5.28 14.59
C THR A 440 -16.58 -3.99 14.86
N VAL A 441 -16.25 -3.78 16.13
CA VAL A 441 -15.39 -2.69 16.57
C VAL A 441 -13.98 -3.22 16.72
N ARG A 442 -13.04 -2.62 15.98
CA ARG A 442 -11.62 -2.94 16.10
C ARG A 442 -10.97 -1.98 17.08
N ILE A 443 -10.25 -2.52 18.06
CA ILE A 443 -9.52 -1.77 19.08
C ILE A 443 -8.06 -2.20 18.98
N VAL A 444 -7.17 -1.21 18.89
CA VAL A 444 -5.73 -1.46 18.76
C VAL A 444 -4.96 -0.85 19.91
N ALA A 445 -3.86 -1.50 20.25
CA ALA A 445 -2.90 -1.01 21.22
C ALA A 445 -1.90 -0.09 20.53
N GLU A 446 -1.73 1.13 21.04
CA GLU A 446 -0.81 2.12 20.51
C GLU A 446 0.23 2.54 21.56
N THR A 447 1.40 2.97 21.10
CA THR A 447 2.36 3.69 21.93
C THR A 447 1.86 5.11 22.24
N PRO A 448 2.42 5.82 23.23
CA PRO A 448 2.07 7.23 23.50
C PRO A 448 2.20 8.15 22.27
N GLU A 449 3.11 7.81 21.35
CA GLU A 449 3.38 8.51 20.09
C GLU A 449 2.30 8.25 19.02
N GLY A 450 1.44 7.25 19.22
CA GLY A 450 0.36 6.89 18.30
C GLY A 450 0.75 5.86 17.24
N GLU A 451 1.87 5.14 17.44
CA GLU A 451 2.26 4.00 16.61
C GLU A 451 1.62 2.71 17.14
N MET A 452 1.44 1.69 16.30
CA MET A 452 0.93 0.39 16.76
C MET A 452 1.93 -0.26 17.72
N ALA A 453 1.48 -0.63 18.91
CA ALA A 453 2.32 -1.30 19.89
C ALA A 453 2.60 -2.75 19.45
N LEU A 454 3.87 -3.14 19.46
CA LEU A 454 4.30 -4.51 19.14
C LEU A 454 4.25 -5.46 20.35
N ARG A 455 4.17 -4.89 21.55
CA ARG A 455 3.92 -5.58 22.83
C ARG A 455 3.12 -4.68 23.75
N ILE A 456 2.32 -5.27 24.63
CA ILE A 456 1.61 -4.52 25.67
C ILE A 456 2.57 -4.21 26.82
N THR A 457 2.60 -2.94 27.20
CA THR A 457 3.36 -2.37 28.32
C THR A 457 2.45 -1.47 29.15
N ASP A 458 2.92 -1.04 30.32
CA ASP A 458 2.18 -0.10 31.18
C ASP A 458 1.94 1.28 30.51
N GLU A 459 2.68 1.59 29.46
CA GLU A 459 2.56 2.83 28.67
C GLU A 459 1.64 2.66 27.44
N THR A 460 1.19 1.45 27.17
CA THR A 460 0.36 1.14 26.01
C THR A 460 -1.05 1.68 26.19
N ILE A 461 -1.60 2.27 25.14
CA ILE A 461 -2.92 2.88 25.13
C ILE A 461 -3.80 2.18 24.11
N TRP A 462 -4.88 1.54 24.56
CA TRP A 462 -5.89 1.00 23.66
C TRP A 462 -6.76 2.10 23.07
N ARG A 463 -7.08 1.99 21.78
CA ARG A 463 -7.87 2.96 21.03
C ARG A 463 -8.77 2.29 20.02
N VAL A 464 -9.98 2.82 19.87
CA VAL A 464 -10.94 2.41 18.83
C VAL A 464 -10.37 2.81 17.47
N MET A 465 -10.10 1.83 16.62
CA MET A 465 -9.61 2.02 15.25
C MET A 465 -10.78 2.28 14.30
N ASP A 466 -11.76 1.37 14.28
CA ASP A 466 -12.95 1.47 13.46
C ASP A 466 -14.15 0.81 14.14
N MET A 467 -15.35 1.28 13.80
CA MET A 467 -16.63 0.70 14.26
C MET A 467 -17.53 0.27 13.09
N ASN A 468 -17.07 0.41 11.84
CA ASN A 468 -17.79 0.08 10.60
C ASN A 468 -19.26 0.55 10.49
N ILE A 469 -19.63 1.58 11.25
CA ILE A 469 -21.05 1.98 11.39
C ILE A 469 -21.64 2.55 10.09
N LEU A 470 -20.79 3.02 9.17
CA LEU A 470 -21.17 3.62 7.89
C LEU A 470 -21.03 2.69 6.67
N ALA A 471 -20.59 1.45 6.83
CA ALA A 471 -20.17 0.58 5.72
C ALA A 471 -21.29 0.17 4.73
N GLU A 472 -22.55 0.56 4.96
CA GLU A 472 -23.71 0.18 4.14
C GLU A 472 -24.61 1.37 3.78
N ARG A 473 -24.10 2.61 3.83
CA ARG A 473 -24.82 3.75 3.26
C ARG A 473 -24.65 3.85 1.75
#